data_AF-A0AAJ3YYY1-F1
#
_entry.id   AF-A0AAJ3YYY1-F1
#
_cell.length_a   1.000
_cell.length_b   1.000
_cell.length_c   1.000
_cell.angle_alpha   90.00
_cell.angle_beta   90.00
_cell.angle_gamma   90.00
#
_symmetry.space_group_name_H-M   'P 1'
#
loop_
_entity.id
_entity.type
_entity.pdbx_description
1 polymer ?
#
loop_
_entity_poly.entity_id
_entity_poly.type
_entity_poly.pdbx_seq_one_letter_code
_entity_poly.pdbx_strand_id
1 'polypeptide(L)'
;MEIWYSRTERGEFCVYQQWFKYKYYYFYAYRYRNSSKWYRVGAYLTYRSARKWMKEKTGDPGRMKRGDELPDGLTAKTREAAE
;
A
#
# COMPACT_ATOMS: atom_id res chain seq x y z
N MET A 1 -9.24 -9.10 5.29
CA MET A 1 -8.16 -8.10 5.11
C MET A 1 -8.52 -7.26 3.91
N GLU A 2 -8.69 -5.94 4.02
CA GLU A 2 -9.03 -5.11 2.85
C GLU A 2 -7.78 -4.78 2.03
N ILE A 3 -7.76 -5.14 0.75
CA ILE A 3 -6.65 -4.83 -0.16
C ILE A 3 -7.20 -4.05 -1.35
N TRP A 4 -6.50 -2.99 -1.71
CA TRP A 4 -6.79 -2.12 -2.83
C TRP A 4 -5.53 -2.03 -3.67
N TYR A 5 -5.67 -2.29 -4.96
CA TYR A 5 -4.56 -2.33 -5.88
C TYR A 5 -4.87 -1.52 -7.14
N SER A 6 -3.84 -0.88 -7.69
CA SER A 6 -3.90 -0.19 -8.96
C SER A 6 -2.55 -0.29 -9.66
N ARG A 7 -2.61 -0.37 -11.00
CA ARG A 7 -1.44 -0.28 -11.86
C ARG A 7 -1.65 0.90 -12.79
N THR A 8 -0.69 1.82 -12.80
CA THR A 8 -0.66 2.97 -13.71
C THR A 8 0.65 2.96 -14.50
N GLU A 9 0.80 3.89 -15.43
CA GLU A 9 2.04 4.04 -16.21
C GLU A 9 3.26 4.39 -15.33
N ARG A 10 3.03 4.97 -14.15
CA ARG A 10 4.09 5.32 -13.19
C ARG A 10 4.59 4.11 -12.39
N GLY A 11 3.75 3.09 -12.24
CA GLY A 11 4.04 1.94 -11.41
C GLY A 11 2.79 1.31 -10.81
N GLU A 12 2.99 0.55 -9.76
CA GLU A 12 1.94 -0.19 -9.06
C GLU A 12 1.77 0.36 -7.66
N PHE A 13 0.52 0.42 -7.23
CA PHE A 13 0.10 1.04 -5.99
C PHE A 13 -0.79 0.05 -5.26
N CYS A 14 -0.48 -0.20 -3.99
CA CYS A 14 -1.24 -1.09 -3.14
C CYS A 14 -1.54 -0.40 -1.81
N VAL A 15 -2.77 -0.50 -1.35
CA VAL A 15 -3.18 -0.13 0.00
C VAL A 15 -3.82 -1.36 0.62
N TYR A 16 -3.28 -1.81 1.73
CA TYR A 16 -3.78 -2.99 2.42
C TYR A 16 -3.97 -2.70 3.90
N GLN A 17 -5.09 -3.15 4.44
CA GLN A 17 -5.38 -3.05 5.86
C GLN A 17 -4.64 -4.17 6.59
N GLN A 18 -3.98 -3.85 7.69
CA GLN A 18 -3.31 -4.83 8.53
C GLN A 18 -3.43 -4.44 9.99
N TRP A 19 -3.50 -5.45 10.88
CA TRP A 19 -3.44 -5.22 12.32
C TRP A 19 -2.06 -4.75 12.75
N PHE A 20 -1.97 -3.59 13.41
CA PHE A 20 -0.73 -3.01 13.90
C PHE A 20 -0.98 -2.25 15.20
N LYS A 21 -0.12 -2.41 16.22
CA LYS A 21 -0.25 -1.77 17.53
C LYS A 21 -1.70 -1.73 18.07
N TYR A 22 -2.34 -2.90 18.15
CA TYR A 22 -3.67 -3.10 18.76
C TYR A 22 -4.88 -2.55 17.99
N LYS A 23 -4.73 -2.14 16.72
CA LYS A 23 -5.88 -1.81 15.85
C LYS A 23 -5.57 -2.04 14.37
N TYR A 24 -6.58 -2.02 13.52
CA TYR A 24 -6.39 -2.07 12.07
C TYR A 24 -5.89 -0.73 11.55
N TYR A 25 -4.81 -0.78 10.77
CA TYR A 25 -4.25 0.35 10.05
C TYR A 25 -4.20 0.05 8.55
N TYR A 26 -4.30 1.08 7.73
CA TYR A 26 -4.06 1.02 6.30
C TYR A 26 -2.60 1.30 6.03
N PHE A 27 -1.92 0.27 5.53
CA PHE A 27 -0.58 0.36 5.00
C PHE A 27 -0.65 0.63 3.52
N TYR A 28 0.32 1.41 3.05
CA TYR A 28 0.44 1.67 1.64
C TYR A 28 1.82 1.20 1.17
N ALA A 29 1.83 0.61 -0.01
CA ALA A 29 3.03 0.28 -0.75
C ALA A 29 2.94 0.78 -2.19
N TYR A 30 4.05 1.18 -2.78
CA TYR A 30 4.15 1.42 -4.21
C TYR A 30 5.38 0.70 -4.78
N ARG A 31 5.33 0.39 -6.07
CA ARG A 31 6.45 -0.12 -6.86
C ARG A 31 6.56 0.72 -8.12
N TYR A 32 7.67 1.41 -8.32
CA TYR A 32 7.90 2.15 -9.56
C TYR A 32 8.06 1.19 -10.74
N ARG A 33 7.67 1.62 -11.95
CA ARG A 33 7.76 0.79 -13.17
C ARG A 33 9.15 0.18 -13.40
N ASN A 34 10.21 0.92 -13.06
CA ASN A 34 11.60 0.50 -13.26
C ASN A 34 12.24 -0.13 -12.02
N SER A 35 11.46 -0.43 -10.97
CA SER A 35 11.97 -1.01 -9.73
C SER A 35 11.28 -2.33 -9.44
N SER A 36 12.05 -3.37 -9.13
CA SER A 36 11.51 -4.65 -8.66
C SER A 36 11.07 -4.62 -7.20
N LYS A 37 11.38 -3.52 -6.46
CA LYS A 37 11.14 -3.43 -5.02
C LYS A 37 9.87 -2.64 -4.71
N TRP A 38 9.10 -3.16 -3.74
CA TRP A 38 7.98 -2.45 -3.13
C TRP A 38 8.48 -1.53 -2.01
N TYR A 39 8.12 -0.25 -2.08
CA TYR A 39 8.38 0.75 -1.07
C TYR A 39 7.14 0.91 -0.19
N ARG A 40 7.27 0.63 1.11
CA ARG A 40 6.21 0.75 2.12
C ARG A 40 6.48 1.99 2.96
N VAL A 41 5.52 2.89 3.15
CA VAL A 41 5.87 4.22 3.71
C VAL A 41 4.89 4.74 4.77
N GLY A 42 4.05 3.90 5.34
CA GLY A 42 3.41 4.26 6.61
C GLY A 42 2.19 3.45 7.00
N ALA A 43 1.69 3.74 8.21
CA ALA A 43 0.47 3.20 8.78
C ALA A 43 -0.53 4.34 9.02
N TYR A 44 -1.71 4.26 8.41
CA TYR A 44 -2.73 5.31 8.47
C TYR A 44 -4.03 4.75 9.06
N LEU A 45 -4.79 5.56 9.77
CA LEU A 45 -6.05 5.13 10.38
C LEU A 45 -7.16 4.91 9.34
N THR A 46 -7.08 5.57 8.18
CA THR A 46 -8.11 5.50 7.14
C THR A 46 -7.50 5.37 5.74
N TYR A 47 -8.21 4.66 4.86
CA TYR A 47 -7.90 4.56 3.43
C TYR A 47 -7.77 5.95 2.78
N ARG A 48 -8.65 6.89 3.14
CA ARG A 48 -8.66 8.24 2.55
C ARG A 48 -7.37 9.01 2.87
N SER A 49 -6.87 8.94 4.10
CA SER A 49 -5.61 9.56 4.49
C SER A 49 -4.41 8.90 3.80
N ALA A 50 -4.39 7.57 3.72
CA ALA A 50 -3.35 6.83 3.01
C ALA A 50 -3.33 7.21 1.52
N ARG A 51 -4.49 7.24 0.86
CA ARG A 51 -4.62 7.60 -0.56
C ARG A 51 -4.22 9.05 -0.81
N LYS A 52 -4.59 9.98 0.07
CA LYS A 52 -4.20 11.40 -0.04
C LYS A 52 -2.68 11.53 -0.01
N TRP A 53 -2.03 10.95 1.00
CA TRP A 53 -0.58 10.98 1.14
C TRP A 53 0.11 10.36 -0.08
N MET A 54 -0.37 9.20 -0.56
CA MET A 54 0.16 8.52 -1.74
C MET A 54 0.06 9.41 -2.98
N LYS A 55 -1.09 10.06 -3.19
CA LYS A 55 -1.29 11.00 -4.30
C LYS A 55 -0.29 12.16 -4.25
N GLU A 56 -0.05 12.73 -3.06
CA GLU A 56 0.86 13.86 -2.87
C GLU A 56 2.33 13.49 -3.04
N LYS A 57 2.74 12.28 -2.65
CA LYS A 57 4.17 11.88 -2.63
C LYS A 57 4.62 11.04 -3.82
N THR A 58 3.74 10.19 -4.34
CA THR A 58 4.09 9.20 -5.38
C THR A 58 3.32 9.42 -6.69
N GLY A 59 2.29 10.26 -6.65
CA GLY A 59 1.43 10.57 -7.79
C GLY A 59 0.07 9.89 -7.69
N ASP A 60 -0.84 10.25 -8.60
CA ASP A 60 -2.21 9.75 -8.58
C ASP A 60 -2.24 8.23 -8.84
N PRO A 61 -2.70 7.41 -7.87
CA PRO A 61 -2.78 5.96 -8.04
C PRO A 61 -3.96 5.54 -8.95
N GLY A 62 -4.69 6.50 -9.54
CA GLY A 62 -5.85 6.24 -10.36
C GLY A 62 -7.00 5.61 -9.59
N ARG A 63 -7.80 4.82 -10.31
CA ARG A 63 -8.90 4.04 -9.77
C ARG A 63 -8.37 2.71 -9.23
N MET A 64 -8.29 2.62 -7.90
CA MET A 64 -7.93 1.38 -7.23
C MET A 64 -9.08 0.37 -7.26
N LYS A 65 -8.76 -0.90 -7.50
CA LYS A 65 -9.69 -2.03 -7.43
C LYS A 65 -9.45 -2.78 -6.12
N ARG A 66 -10.51 -3.31 -5.52
CA ARG A 66 -10.33 -4.26 -4.42
C ARG A 66 -9.75 -5.55 -4.98
N GLY A 67 -8.81 -6.11 -4.25
CA GLY A 67 -8.29 -7.45 -4.50
C GLY A 67 -8.39 -8.30 -3.24
N ASP A 68 -8.28 -9.60 -3.42
CA ASP A 68 -8.31 -10.57 -2.35
C ASP A 68 -6.90 -10.94 -1.85
N GLU A 69 -5.87 -10.66 -2.65
CA GLU A 69 -4.47 -10.99 -2.37
C GLU A 69 -3.53 -9.79 -2.56
N LEU A 70 -2.40 -9.83 -1.83
CA LEU A 70 -1.34 -8.84 -2.00
C LEU A 70 -0.61 -9.10 -3.33
N PRO A 71 -0.19 -8.04 -4.04
CA PRO A 71 0.56 -8.19 -5.27
C PRO A 71 1.90 -8.88 -5.03
N ASP A 72 2.36 -9.60 -6.05
CA ASP A 72 3.60 -10.38 -6.00
C ASP A 72 4.80 -9.52 -5.56
N GLY A 73 5.58 -10.07 -4.63
CA GLY A 73 6.70 -9.39 -3.98
C GLY A 73 6.32 -8.39 -2.87
N LEU A 74 5.02 -8.14 -2.63
CA LEU A 74 4.55 -7.35 -1.49
C LEU A 74 4.07 -8.26 -0.36
N THR A 75 4.93 -8.47 0.63
CA THR A 75 4.51 -9.12 1.88
C THR A 75 3.77 -8.12 2.78
N ALA A 76 2.76 -8.59 3.52
CA ALA A 76 2.22 -7.81 4.62
C ALA A 76 3.35 -7.45 5.61
N LYS A 77 3.24 -6.37 6.37
CA LYS A 77 4.22 -6.05 7.42
C LYS A 77 4.01 -7.06 8.56
N THR A 78 4.57 -8.26 8.45
CA THR A 78 4.61 -9.19 9.58
C THR A 78 5.39 -8.53 10.72
N ARG A 79 5.06 -8.94 11.94
CA ARG A 79 5.46 -8.36 13.23
C ARG A 79 6.98 -8.16 13.42
N GLU A 80 7.81 -8.73 12.54
CA GLU A 80 9.28 -8.75 12.61
C GLU A 80 10.01 -7.60 11.87
N ALA A 81 9.36 -6.81 11.00
CA ALA A 81 10.06 -5.77 10.22
C ALA A 81 9.94 -4.35 10.85
N ALA A 82 10.02 -4.26 12.17
CA ALA A 82 10.02 -3.01 12.93
C ALA A 82 11.09 -3.07 14.02
N GLU A 83 12.32 -3.39 13.62
CA GLU A 83 13.54 -3.13 14.39
C GLU A 83 14.38 -2.11 13.61
#